data_AF-A0A1J8PSA1-F1
#
_entry.id   AF-A0A1J8PSA1-F1
#
_cell.length_a   1.000
_cell.length_b   1.000
_cell.length_c   1.000
_cell.angle_alpha   90.00
_cell.angle_beta   90.00
_cell.angle_gamma   90.00
#
_symmetry.space_group_name_H-M   'P 1'
#
loop_
_entity.id
_entity.type
_entity.pdbx_description
1 polymer ?
#
loop_
_entity_poly.entity_id
_entity_poly.type
_entity_poly.pdbx_seq_one_letter_code
_entity_poly.pdbx_strand_id
1 'polypeptide(L)'
;TNWTNGTGTSFTLAEGTYAINAIQVGQIDVSGNISSVVKNAGTIVVDTSNPSFTSATNVNFEINAAITTTVYDAQASNLNGGNADDGITYSIKNASTS
;
A
#
# COMPACT_ATOMS: atom_id res chain seq x y z
N THR A 1 28.83 0.24 -15.79
CA THR A 1 27.93 -0.93 -15.74
C THR A 1 27.00 -0.75 -14.55
N ASN A 2 25.86 -0.10 -14.77
CA ASN A 2 24.89 0.19 -13.70
C ASN A 2 23.55 -0.56 -13.94
N TRP A 3 23.63 -1.74 -14.55
CA TRP A 3 22.48 -2.61 -14.82
C TRP A 3 22.49 -3.77 -13.83
N THR A 4 21.31 -4.11 -13.31
CA THR A 4 21.08 -5.36 -12.57
C THR A 4 20.62 -6.43 -13.55
N ASN A 5 21.28 -7.58 -13.56
CA ASN A 5 20.85 -8.70 -14.39
C ASN A 5 19.52 -9.27 -13.86
N GLY A 6 18.50 -9.32 -14.71
CA GLY A 6 17.23 -9.97 -14.42
C GLY A 6 17.23 -11.45 -14.80
N THR A 7 16.25 -12.19 -14.29
CA THR A 7 15.94 -13.57 -14.70
C THR A 7 14.44 -13.69 -14.99
N GLY A 8 14.07 -14.53 -15.96
CA GLY A 8 12.66 -14.69 -16.35
C GLY A 8 12.10 -13.48 -17.09
N THR A 9 10.81 -13.19 -16.87
CA THR A 9 10.06 -12.15 -17.59
C THR A 9 9.59 -11.00 -16.68
N SER A 10 9.98 -10.99 -15.41
CA SER A 10 9.58 -9.98 -14.42
C SER A 10 10.61 -9.78 -13.33
N PHE A 11 10.49 -8.67 -12.60
CA PHE A 11 11.25 -8.35 -11.40
C PHE A 11 10.35 -7.60 -10.42
N THR A 12 10.73 -7.59 -9.15
CA THR A 12 9.99 -6.90 -8.08
C THR A 12 10.66 -5.57 -7.74
N LEU A 13 9.85 -4.53 -7.58
CA LEU A 13 10.27 -3.23 -7.09
C LEU A 13 10.16 -3.18 -5.56
N ALA A 14 11.07 -2.45 -4.92
CA ALA A 14 10.97 -2.15 -3.49
C ALA A 14 9.92 -1.05 -3.25
N GLU A 15 9.50 -0.87 -2.00
CA GLU A 15 8.66 0.26 -1.59
C GLU A 15 9.31 1.59 -2.00
N GLY A 16 8.49 2.48 -2.55
CA GLY A 16 8.96 3.80 -2.97
C GLY A 16 8.18 4.38 -4.15
N THR A 17 8.61 5.59 -4.54
CA THR A 17 8.08 6.31 -5.70
C THR A 17 9.12 6.32 -6.82
N TYR A 18 8.73 5.78 -7.97
CA TYR A 18 9.52 5.75 -9.19
C TYR A 18 8.94 6.74 -10.18
N ALA A 19 9.61 7.89 -10.35
CA ALA A 19 9.20 8.91 -11.30
C ALA A 19 9.20 8.38 -12.75
N ILE A 20 8.55 9.12 -13.66
CA ILE A 20 8.62 8.84 -15.10
C ILE A 20 10.09 8.65 -15.53
N ASN A 21 10.35 7.63 -16.34
CA ASN A 21 11.68 7.26 -16.83
C ASN A 21 12.69 6.72 -15.79
N ALA A 22 12.31 6.56 -14.51
CA ALA A 22 13.21 6.07 -13.48
C ALA A 22 13.54 4.57 -13.63
N ILE A 23 12.59 3.77 -14.11
CA ILE A 23 12.76 2.34 -14.36
C ILE A 23 13.13 2.15 -15.83
N GLN A 24 14.18 1.38 -16.06
CA GLN A 24 14.70 1.09 -17.39
C GLN A 24 14.86 -0.42 -17.56
N VAL A 25 14.44 -0.94 -18.70
CA VAL A 25 14.56 -2.36 -19.04
C VAL A 25 15.17 -2.50 -20.42
N GLY A 26 16.18 -3.35 -20.53
CA GLY A 26 16.76 -3.78 -21.80
C GLY A 26 16.99 -5.29 -21.79
N GLN A 27 16.89 -5.93 -22.95
CA GLN A 27 17.17 -7.35 -23.13
C GLN A 27 18.49 -7.54 -23.87
N ILE A 28 19.24 -8.57 -23.50
CA ILE A 28 20.42 -9.03 -24.24
C ILE A 28 20.08 -10.40 -24.83
N ASP A 29 20.24 -10.57 -26.14
CA ASP A 29 20.05 -11.86 -26.80
C ASP A 29 21.25 -12.80 -26.58
N VAL A 30 21.14 -14.06 -27.04
CA VAL A 30 22.20 -15.07 -26.91
C VAL A 30 23.49 -14.66 -27.65
N SER A 31 23.38 -13.81 -28.66
CA SER A 31 24.49 -13.29 -29.46
C SER A 31 25.11 -12.01 -28.87
N GLY A 32 24.56 -11.48 -27.77
CA GLY A 32 25.04 -10.28 -27.10
C GLY A 32 24.45 -8.96 -27.62
N ASN A 33 23.46 -8.98 -28.51
CA ASN A 33 22.82 -7.75 -28.98
C ASN A 33 21.84 -7.22 -27.93
N ILE A 34 21.83 -5.89 -27.75
CA ILE A 34 20.97 -5.21 -26.77
C ILE A 34 19.74 -4.63 -27.47
N SER A 35 18.56 -4.83 -26.90
CA SER A 35 17.32 -4.19 -27.35
C SER A 35 17.34 -2.67 -27.15
N SER A 36 16.35 -1.97 -27.70
CA SER A 36 16.04 -0.62 -27.23
C SER A 36 15.65 -0.66 -25.74
N VAL A 37 16.03 0.38 -24.99
CA VAL A 37 15.65 0.52 -23.58
C VAL A 37 14.23 1.05 -23.49
N VAL A 38 13.36 0.31 -22.81
CA VAL A 38 12.00 0.74 -22.47
C VAL A 38 12.00 1.36 -21.09
N LYS A 39 11.17 2.38 -20.89
CA LYS A 39 11.04 3.10 -19.63
C LYS A 39 9.60 3.19 -19.17
N ASN A 40 9.37 3.33 -17.87
CA ASN A 40 8.03 3.56 -17.34
C ASN A 40 7.47 4.91 -17.82
N ALA A 41 6.29 4.89 -18.44
CA ALA A 41 5.65 6.08 -19.02
C ALA A 41 4.99 6.99 -17.97
N GLY A 42 4.62 6.43 -16.81
CA GLY A 42 4.00 7.14 -15.69
C GLY A 42 4.79 6.92 -14.40
N THR A 43 4.52 7.75 -13.40
CA THR A 43 5.00 7.52 -12.04
C THR A 43 4.41 6.22 -11.50
N ILE A 44 5.25 5.38 -10.93
CA ILE A 44 4.85 4.14 -10.25
C ILE A 44 5.09 4.33 -8.76
N VAL A 45 4.07 4.08 -7.94
CA VAL A 45 4.19 4.07 -6.48
C VAL A 45 3.98 2.64 -6.00
N VAL A 46 4.97 2.12 -5.28
CA VAL A 46 4.90 0.83 -4.60
C VAL A 46 4.71 1.14 -3.12
N ASP A 47 3.54 0.80 -2.58
CA ASP A 47 3.22 0.92 -1.16
C ASP A 47 3.05 -0.50 -0.60
N THR A 48 3.90 -0.87 0.37
CA THR A 48 3.81 -2.15 1.08
C THR A 48 3.52 -1.96 2.57
N SER A 49 3.21 -0.73 2.98
CA SER A 49 2.89 -0.42 4.36
C SER A 49 1.56 -1.05 4.75
N ASN A 50 1.56 -1.79 5.86
CA ASN A 50 0.33 -2.28 6.45
C ASN A 50 -0.54 -1.09 6.90
N PRO A 51 -1.87 -1.18 6.81
CA PRO A 51 -2.76 -0.22 7.44
C PRO A 51 -2.44 -0.07 8.92
N SER A 52 -2.36 1.17 9.41
CA SER A 52 -2.18 1.46 10.82
C SER A 52 -3.52 1.77 11.47
N PHE A 53 -3.80 1.16 12.62
CA PHE A 53 -5.00 1.40 13.41
C PHE A 53 -4.60 2.13 14.70
N THR A 54 -5.24 3.26 14.97
CA THR A 54 -5.12 3.96 16.25
C THR A 54 -6.43 3.87 17.02
N SER A 55 -6.37 3.50 18.29
CA SER A 55 -7.51 3.55 19.21
C SER A 55 -7.27 4.61 20.28
N ALA A 56 -8.33 5.30 20.70
CA ALA A 56 -8.29 6.03 21.96
C ALA A 56 -8.05 5.04 23.12
N THR A 57 -7.20 5.43 24.06
CA THR A 57 -6.95 4.73 25.33
C THR A 57 -8.22 4.71 26.17
N ASN A 58 -8.64 3.51 26.57
CA ASN A 58 -9.68 3.17 27.56
C ASN A 58 -10.81 4.19 27.76
N VAL A 59 -11.99 3.89 27.24
CA VAL A 59 -13.23 4.62 27.55
C VAL A 59 -13.83 4.06 28.84
N ASN A 60 -14.06 4.92 29.84
CA ASN A 60 -14.75 4.54 31.07
C ASN A 60 -16.26 4.81 30.90
N PHE A 61 -17.11 3.86 31.31
CA PHE A 61 -18.56 3.96 31.19
C PHE A 61 -19.24 3.98 32.56
N GLU A 62 -20.28 4.79 32.69
CA GLU A 62 -21.27 4.67 33.75
C GLU A 62 -22.41 3.75 33.28
N ILE A 63 -22.87 2.86 34.17
CA ILE A 63 -23.99 1.95 33.88
C ILE A 63 -25.28 2.76 33.74
N ASN A 64 -26.10 2.46 32.71
CA ASN A 64 -27.37 3.12 32.37
C ASN A 64 -27.28 4.57 31.84
N ALA A 65 -26.10 5.00 31.37
CA ALA A 65 -25.96 6.26 30.65
C ALA A 65 -26.47 6.15 29.19
N ALA A 66 -27.06 7.22 28.67
CA ALA A 66 -27.46 7.29 27.26
C ALA A 66 -26.22 7.35 26.34
N ILE A 67 -26.23 6.60 25.24
CA ILE A 67 -25.18 6.67 24.22
C ILE A 67 -25.44 7.90 23.34
N THR A 68 -24.60 8.93 23.45
CA THR A 68 -24.82 10.20 22.75
C THR A 68 -23.74 10.55 21.72
N THR A 69 -22.69 9.73 21.61
CA THR A 69 -21.55 9.97 20.69
C THR A 69 -21.01 8.65 20.13
N THR A 70 -20.29 8.72 19.01
CA THR A 70 -19.50 7.60 18.49
C THR A 70 -18.44 7.23 19.52
N VAL A 71 -18.49 5.99 20.01
CA VAL A 71 -17.67 5.52 21.12
C VAL A 71 -16.35 4.91 20.64
N TYR A 72 -16.32 4.46 19.39
CA TYR A 72 -15.13 3.92 18.74
C TYR A 72 -15.24 4.18 17.24
N ASP A 73 -14.21 4.79 16.68
CA ASP A 73 -14.04 4.96 15.25
C ASP A 73 -12.69 4.38 14.87
N ALA A 74 -12.70 3.23 14.19
CA ALA A 74 -11.48 2.65 13.67
C ALA A 74 -11.07 3.50 12.47
N GLN A 75 -10.02 4.29 12.65
CA GLN A 75 -9.44 5.07 11.56
C GLN A 75 -8.25 4.30 11.02
N ALA A 76 -8.33 3.88 9.75
CA ALA A 76 -7.21 3.27 9.04
C ALA A 76 -6.71 4.25 7.97
N SER A 77 -5.38 4.44 7.91
CA SER A 77 -4.73 5.23 6.87
C SER A 77 -3.71 4.38 6.12
N ASN A 78 -3.58 4.62 4.81
CA ASN A 78 -2.43 4.19 4.04
C ASN A 78 -1.36 5.30 4.05
N LEU A 79 -0.12 4.96 3.66
CA LEU A 79 1.00 5.88 3.77
C LEU A 79 0.93 7.04 2.76
N ASN A 80 0.14 6.88 1.70
CA ASN A 80 0.11 7.80 0.56
C ASN A 80 -0.69 9.09 0.77
N GLY A 81 -1.18 9.37 1.99
CA GLY A 81 -1.97 10.57 2.25
C GLY A 81 -3.29 10.51 1.48
N GLY A 82 -4.16 9.60 1.88
CA GLY A 82 -5.56 9.58 1.50
C GLY A 82 -6.45 10.07 2.64
N ASN A 83 -7.76 10.13 2.38
CA ASN A 83 -8.72 10.20 3.48
C ASN A 83 -8.59 8.91 4.29
N ALA A 84 -8.76 9.00 5.62
CA ALA A 84 -8.95 7.81 6.43
C ALA A 84 -10.09 6.96 5.83
N ASP A 85 -9.91 5.64 5.92
CA ASP A 85 -10.88 4.62 5.50
C ASP A 85 -11.06 4.43 3.97
N ASP A 86 -10.27 5.11 3.13
CA ASP A 86 -10.36 4.93 1.68
C ASP A 86 -9.97 3.51 1.24
N GLY A 87 -10.92 2.80 0.61
CA GLY A 87 -10.75 1.41 0.19
C GLY A 87 -10.71 0.37 1.32
N ILE A 88 -10.99 0.76 2.57
CA ILE A 88 -10.95 -0.16 3.72
C ILE A 88 -12.34 -0.77 3.96
N THR A 89 -12.41 -2.10 4.05
CA THR A 89 -13.62 -2.82 4.47
C THR A 89 -13.43 -3.35 5.89
N TYR A 90 -14.29 -2.89 6.81
CA TYR A 90 -14.31 -3.35 8.20
C TYR A 90 -15.16 -4.61 8.35
N SER A 91 -14.68 -5.56 9.15
CA SER A 91 -15.50 -6.69 9.61
C SER A 91 -15.34 -6.84 11.12
N ILE A 92 -16.46 -6.98 11.82
CA ILE A 92 -16.47 -7.26 13.25
C ILE A 92 -16.49 -8.77 13.41
N LYS A 93 -15.39 -9.35 13.88
CA LYS A 93 -15.35 -10.77 14.22
C LYS A 93 -16.18 -11.00 15.48
N ASN A 94 -17.08 -11.98 15.45
CA ASN A 94 -18.02 -12.32 16.53
C ASN A 94 -19.13 -11.28 16.79
N ALA A 95 -19.52 -10.48 15.80
CA ALA A 95 -20.79 -9.76 15.91
C ALA A 95 -21.91 -10.78 16.12
N SER A 96 -22.62 -10.68 17.24
CA SER A 96 -23.80 -11.51 17.50
C SER A 96 -24.83 -11.18 16.42
N THR A 97 -25.13 -12.15 15.55
CA THR A 97 -26.27 -12.05 14.66
C THR A 97 -27.52 -12.16 15.52
N SER A 98 -28.20 -11.03 15.76
CA SER A 98 -29.57 -11.05 16.29
C SER A 98 -30.52 -11.66 15.26
#